data_AF-A0A2N7YDM7-F1
#
_entry.id   AF-A0A2N7YDM7-F1
#
_cell.length_a   1.000
_cell.length_b   1.000
_cell.length_c   1.000
_cell.angle_alpha   90.00
_cell.angle_beta   90.00
_cell.angle_gamma   90.00
#
_symmetry.space_group_name_H-M   'P 1'
#
loop_
_entity.id
_entity.type
_entity.pdbx_description
1 polymer ?
#
loop_
_entity_poly.entity_id
_entity_poly.type
_entity_poly.pdbx_seq_one_letter_code
_entity_poly.pdbx_strand_id
1 'polypeptide(L)' 'MPNRDYWLFRGTLADYADWSVENSARWPWGSSPDPAFIWPADHAWCITNDVDPHFAIIAAPEEAIIRIVADSRIDAVLD' A
#
# COMPACT_ATOMS: atom_id res chain seq x y z
N MET A 1 -1.93 11.49 5.28
CA MET A 1 -2.81 11.66 6.47
C MET A 1 -1.99 12.31 7.57
N PRO A 2 -2.21 13.58 7.94
CA PRO A 2 -1.56 14.14 9.12
C PRO A 2 -1.89 13.25 10.34
N ASN A 3 -0.89 13.01 11.19
CA ASN A 3 -0.98 12.20 12.43
C ASN A 3 -1.04 10.66 12.27
N ARG A 4 -0.62 10.08 11.15
CA ARG A 4 -0.42 8.62 11.03
C ARG A 4 1.07 8.32 10.82
N ASP A 5 1.64 7.52 11.71
CA ASP A 5 2.98 6.97 11.54
C ASP A 5 2.94 5.80 10.56
N TYR A 6 3.92 5.74 9.66
CA TYR A 6 4.07 4.66 8.69
C TYR A 6 5.42 4.00 8.87
N TRP A 7 5.43 2.66 8.79
CA TRP A 7 6.63 1.85 8.87
C TRP A 7 6.75 0.99 7.62
N LEU A 8 7.97 0.84 7.10
CA LEU A 8 8.27 -0.01 5.97
C LEU A 8 8.94 -1.30 6.45
N PHE A 9 8.31 -2.43 6.13
CA PHE A 9 8.87 -3.76 6.37
C PHE A 9 9.34 -4.37 5.06
N ARG A 10 10.33 -5.26 5.14
CA ARG A 10 10.77 -6.08 4.00
C ARG A 10 10.88 -7.52 4.45
N GLY A 11 10.27 -8.42 3.70
CA GLY A 11 10.23 -9.84 4.03
C GLY A 11 9.58 -10.64 2.91
N THR A 12 9.50 -11.93 3.13
CA THR A 12 8.74 -12.88 2.33
C THR A 12 7.24 -12.78 2.64
N LEU A 13 6.40 -13.33 1.77
CA LEU A 13 4.96 -13.44 2.05
C LEU A 13 4.68 -14.27 3.32
N ALA A 14 5.55 -15.23 3.64
CA ALA A 14 5.42 -16.04 4.87
C ALA A 14 5.68 -15.21 6.14
N ASP A 15 6.56 -14.20 6.06
CA ASP A 15 6.84 -13.32 7.20
C ASP A 15 5.61 -12.47 7.55
N TYR A 16 4.79 -12.11 6.56
CA TYR A 16 3.54 -11.38 6.80
C TYR A 16 2.58 -12.16 7.72
N ALA A 17 2.45 -13.46 7.49
CA ALA A 17 1.60 -14.33 8.32
C ALA A 17 2.09 -14.43 9.77
N ASP A 18 3.37 -14.15 10.03
CA ASP A 18 3.95 -14.08 11.38
C ASP A 18 3.83 -12.68 12.02
N TRP A 19 3.65 -11.63 11.22
CA TRP A 19 3.42 -10.26 11.71
C TRP A 19 1.96 -9.98 12.03
N SER A 20 1.03 -10.57 11.27
CA SER A 20 -0.41 -10.34 11.37
C SER A 20 -1.11 -11.19 12.42
N VAL A 21 -0.36 -11.91 13.29
CA VAL A 21 -0.93 -12.71 14.37
C VAL A 21 -0.97 -11.93 15.68
N GLU A 22 -2.04 -12.16 16.46
CA GLU A 22 -2.10 -11.70 17.85
C GLU A 22 -1.05 -12.46 18.69
N ASN A 23 0.13 -11.88 18.81
CA ASN A 23 1.21 -12.40 19.65
C ASN A 23 1.73 -11.31 20.57
N SER A 24 1.19 -11.24 21.78
CA SER A 24 1.55 -10.24 22.79
C SER A 24 3.01 -10.30 23.25
N ALA A 25 3.71 -11.43 23.05
CA ALA A 25 5.14 -11.56 23.37
C ALA A 25 6.04 -10.87 22.33
N ARG A 26 5.59 -10.77 21.07
CA ARG A 26 6.30 -10.03 20.01
C ARG A 26 5.79 -8.62 19.85
N TRP A 27 4.50 -8.42 20.08
CA TRP A 27 3.83 -7.15 19.90
C TRP A 27 3.12 -6.75 21.19
N PRO A 28 3.77 -5.95 22.06
CA PRO A 28 3.20 -5.50 23.33
C PRO A 28 1.88 -4.73 23.17
N TRP A 29 1.58 -4.29 21.94
CA TRP A 29 0.43 -3.46 21.58
C TRP A 29 -0.62 -4.20 20.72
N GLY A 30 -0.49 -5.53 20.51
CA GLY A 30 -1.42 -6.33 19.68
C GLY A 30 -0.85 -6.68 18.30
N SER A 31 -1.63 -7.27 17.39
CA SER A 31 -1.14 -7.62 16.04
C SER A 31 -0.64 -6.39 15.25
N SER A 32 0.28 -6.60 14.29
CA SER A 32 0.57 -5.56 13.30
C SER A 32 -0.74 -5.19 12.60
N PRO A 33 -1.03 -3.89 12.37
CA PRO A 33 -2.15 -3.50 11.53
C PRO A 33 -1.95 -4.04 10.12
N ASP A 34 -3.05 -4.20 9.38
CA ASP A 34 -2.98 -4.53 7.96
C ASP A 34 -2.17 -3.43 7.24
N PRO A 35 -1.21 -3.79 6.36
CA PRO A 35 -0.39 -2.82 5.66
C PRO A 35 -1.24 -1.97 4.73
N ALA A 36 -1.03 -0.65 4.76
CA ALA A 36 -1.68 0.26 3.83
C ALA A 36 -1.26 -0.01 2.37
N PHE A 37 -0.04 -0.52 2.16
CA PHE A 37 0.52 -0.84 0.86
C PHE A 37 1.36 -2.11 0.93
N ILE A 38 1.19 -3.01 -0.04
CA ILE A 38 2.01 -4.22 -0.22
C ILE A 38 2.44 -4.30 -1.68
N TRP A 39 3.73 -4.51 -1.92
CA TRP A 39 4.27 -4.68 -3.27
C TRP A 39 5.44 -5.68 -3.30
N PRO A 40 5.66 -6.38 -4.43
CA PRO A 40 6.79 -7.27 -4.65
C PRO A 40 8.10 -6.47 -4.79
N ALA A 41 9.26 -7.12 -4.62
CA ALA A 41 10.57 -6.44 -4.66
C ALA A 41 10.88 -5.69 -5.97
N ASP A 42 10.23 -6.05 -7.08
CA ASP A 42 10.35 -5.39 -8.39
C ASP A 42 9.37 -4.22 -8.58
N HIS A 43 8.51 -3.96 -7.59
CA HIS A 43 7.49 -2.91 -7.60
C HIS A 43 6.52 -3.01 -8.79
N ALA A 44 6.32 -4.22 -9.36
CA ALA A 44 5.51 -4.42 -10.55
C ALA A 44 3.99 -4.20 -10.34
N TRP A 45 3.53 -4.31 -9.09
CA TRP A 45 2.13 -4.06 -8.71
C TRP A 45 2.07 -3.61 -7.25
N CYS A 46 0.91 -3.11 -6.82
CA CYS A 46 0.67 -2.74 -5.43
C CYS A 46 -0.75 -3.11 -5.03
N ILE A 47 -0.92 -3.66 -3.82
CA ILE A 47 -2.22 -3.79 -3.16
C ILE A 47 -2.31 -2.65 -2.15
N THR A 48 -3.43 -1.93 -2.17
CA THR A 48 -3.71 -0.84 -1.23
C THR A 48 -4.83 -1.25 -0.29
N ASN A 49 -4.63 -1.08 1.01
CA ASN A 49 -5.66 -1.23 2.03
C ASN A 49 -5.82 0.09 2.79
N ASP A 50 -7.03 0.40 3.25
CA ASP A 50 -7.31 1.56 4.09
C ASP A 50 -6.75 2.89 3.56
N VAL A 51 -7.00 3.16 2.27
CA VAL A 51 -6.83 4.50 1.70
C VAL A 51 -8.20 5.19 1.76
N ASP A 52 -8.35 6.18 2.63
CA ASP A 52 -9.63 6.87 2.90
C ASP A 52 -10.35 7.52 1.69
N PRO A 53 -9.73 7.81 0.52
CA PRO A 53 -10.48 8.20 -0.66
C PRO A 53 -11.03 6.98 -1.42
N HIS A 54 -12.16 7.15 -2.12
CA HIS A 54 -12.65 6.19 -3.12
C HIS A 54 -11.63 5.91 -4.27
N PHE A 55 -10.55 6.69 -4.33
CA PHE A 55 -9.52 6.65 -5.35
C PHE A 55 -8.14 6.49 -4.71
N ALA A 56 -7.26 5.77 -5.40
CA ALA A 56 -5.84 5.77 -5.09
C ALA A 56 -5.16 6.93 -5.83
N ILE A 57 -4.25 7.64 -5.15
CA ILE A 57 -3.39 8.65 -5.77
C ILE A 57 -2.12 7.97 -6.27
N ILE A 58 -1.76 8.21 -7.53
CA ILE A 58 -0.54 7.68 -8.16
C ILE A 58 0.39 8.84 -8.47
N ALA A 59 1.58 8.82 -7.88
CA ALA A 59 2.69 9.68 -8.27
C ALA A 59 3.64 8.90 -9.19
N ALA A 60 3.73 9.29 -10.45
CA ALA A 60 4.55 8.62 -11.46
C ALA A 60 5.17 9.66 -12.43
N PRO A 61 6.15 9.27 -13.25
CA PRO A 61 6.64 10.12 -14.33
C PRO A 61 5.51 10.58 -15.26
N GLU A 62 5.62 11.78 -15.81
CA GLU A 62 4.59 12.42 -16.64
C GLU A 62 4.08 11.51 -17.77
N GLU A 63 4.97 10.81 -18.47
CA GLU A 63 4.60 9.87 -19.54
C GLU A 63 3.70 8.72 -19.04
N ALA A 64 3.91 8.24 -17.82
CA ALA A 64 3.05 7.22 -17.23
C ALA A 64 1.67 7.80 -16.88
N ILE A 65 1.63 9.01 -16.31
CA ILE A 65 0.39 9.71 -15.97
C ILE A 65 -0.45 9.96 -17.24
N ILE A 66 0.16 10.46 -18.31
CA ILE A 66 -0.52 10.70 -19.59
C ILE A 66 -1.14 9.40 -20.14
N ARG A 67 -0.40 8.29 -20.08
CA ARG A 67 -0.91 6.98 -20.53
C ARG A 67 -2.09 6.47 -19.71
N ILE A 68 -2.05 6.65 -18.38
CA ILE A 68 -3.14 6.26 -17.48
C ILE A 68 -4.39 7.09 -17.76
N VAL A 69 -4.25 8.42 -17.84
CA VAL A 69 -5.38 9.33 -18.09
C VAL A 69 -6.00 9.13 -19.48
N ALA A 70 -5.20 8.71 -20.47
CA ALA A 70 -5.70 8.40 -21.81
C ALA A 70 -6.38 7.02 -21.94
N ASP A 71 -6.23 6.12 -20.97
CA ASP A 71 -6.83 4.79 -21.01
C ASP A 71 -8.28 4.83 -20.52
N SER A 72 -9.23 4.74 -21.45
CA SER A 72 -10.66 4.82 -21.15
C SER A 72 -11.22 3.68 -20.29
N ARG A 73 -10.42 2.66 -20.00
CA ARG A 73 -10.78 1.58 -19.06
C ARG A 73 -10.50 1.97 -17.60
N ILE A 74 -9.76 3.05 -17.38
CA ILE A 74 -9.36 3.54 -16.06
C ILE A 74 -10.08 4.87 -15.82
N ASP A 75 -10.83 4.95 -14.72
CA ASP A 75 -11.39 6.23 -14.26
C ASP A 75 -10.28 7.00 -13.54
N ALA A 76 -9.71 8.00 -14.21
CA ALA A 76 -8.57 8.78 -13.74
C ALA A 76 -8.79 10.28 -13.97
N VAL A 77 -8.38 11.06 -12.98
CA VAL A 77 -8.49 12.52 -12.95
C VAL A 77 -7.16 13.09 -12.49
N LEU A 78 -6.77 14.23 -13.07
CA LEU A 78 -5.61 15.00 -12.62
C LEU A 78 -6.01 15.82 -11.39
N ASP A 79 -5.15 15.82 -10.36
CA ASP A 79 -5.26 16.66 -9.16
C ASP A 79 -4.83 18.11 -9.44
#